data_AF-A0A5E4K5U6-F1
#
_entry.id   AF-A0A5E4K5U6-F1
#
_cell.length_a   1.000
_cell.length_b   1.000
_cell.length_c   1.000
_cell.angle_alpha   90.00
_cell.angle_beta   90.00
_cell.angle_gamma   90.00
#
_symmetry.space_group_name_H-M   'P 1'
#
loop_
_entity.id
_entity.type
_entity.pdbx_description
1 polymer ?
#
loop_
_entity_poly.entity_id
_entity_poly.type
_entity_poly.pdbx_seq_one_letter_code
_entity_poly.pdbx_strand_id
1 'polypeptide(L)'
;MVKKSVWMVYDLALGGDFEGLYTWLEAKNAIECGTGAAFFKFELKENILQELKKSIKESVKIQKKDRIYIIYRDARKMKGNFIFGERKRNPWAGYAVGVGENEEEELE
;
A
#
# COMPACT_ATOMS: atom_id res chain seq x y z
N MET A 1 -16.13 14.48 6.43
CA MET A 1 -15.08 13.86 5.58
C MET A 1 -13.73 14.29 6.11
N VAL A 2 -12.77 13.38 6.23
CA VAL A 2 -11.43 13.67 6.74
C VAL A 2 -10.42 13.42 5.64
N LYS A 3 -9.53 14.39 5.39
CA LYS A 3 -8.42 14.25 4.44
C LYS A 3 -7.22 13.61 5.12
N LYS A 4 -6.66 12.57 4.50
CA LYS A 4 -5.44 11.91 4.95
C LYS A 4 -4.35 11.97 3.89
N SER A 5 -3.11 12.16 4.36
CA SER A 5 -1.91 11.89 3.58
C SER A 5 -1.68 10.38 3.50
N VAL A 6 -1.49 9.87 2.29
CA VAL A 6 -1.22 8.46 2.04
C VAL A 6 -0.01 8.34 1.13
N TRP A 7 0.96 7.53 1.54
CA TRP A 7 1.95 6.96 0.63
C TRP A 7 1.48 5.55 0.29
N MET A 8 1.49 5.23 -1.00
CA MET A 8 1.20 3.91 -1.52
C MET A 8 2.49 3.35 -2.13
N VAL A 9 2.80 2.12 -1.77
CA VAL A 9 3.83 1.32 -2.44
C VAL A 9 3.13 0.15 -3.10
N TYR A 10 3.32 -0.01 -4.39
CA TYR A 10 2.65 -1.02 -5.21
C TYR A 10 3.66 -1.87 -5.98
N ASP A 11 3.33 -3.15 -6.07
CA ASP A 11 4.04 -4.16 -6.84
C ASP A 11 2.97 -5.06 -7.46
N LEU A 12 2.57 -4.72 -8.69
CA LEU A 12 1.61 -5.53 -9.44
C LEU A 12 2.35 -6.66 -10.14
N ALA A 13 1.74 -7.83 -10.15
CA ALA A 13 2.30 -9.02 -10.78
C ALA A 13 2.43 -8.86 -12.30
N LEU A 14 3.05 -9.84 -12.96
CA LEU A 14 3.10 -9.88 -14.42
C LEU A 14 1.68 -9.87 -15.00
N GLY A 15 1.41 -8.94 -15.90
CA GLY A 15 0.06 -8.70 -16.44
C GLY A 15 -0.88 -7.97 -15.48
N GLY A 16 -0.35 -7.34 -14.43
CA GLY A 16 -1.09 -6.50 -13.50
C GLY A 16 -1.72 -5.28 -14.20
N ASP A 17 -2.82 -4.80 -13.64
CA ASP A 17 -3.61 -3.69 -14.21
C ASP A 17 -2.99 -2.32 -13.90
N PHE A 18 -1.84 -2.05 -14.50
CA PHE A 18 -1.14 -0.76 -14.35
C PHE A 18 -1.95 0.39 -14.94
N GLU A 19 -2.68 0.17 -16.03
CA GLU A 19 -3.53 1.19 -16.65
C GLU A 19 -4.63 1.65 -15.68
N GLY A 20 -5.35 0.71 -15.07
CA GLY A 20 -6.35 1.00 -14.05
C GLY A 20 -5.76 1.70 -12.82
N LEU A 21 -4.59 1.24 -12.34
CA LEU A 21 -3.92 1.84 -11.18
C LEU A 21 -3.46 3.28 -11.48
N TYR A 22 -2.85 3.50 -12.65
CA TYR A 22 -2.35 4.82 -13.02
C TYR A 22 -3.48 5.81 -13.28
N THR A 23 -4.57 5.37 -13.91
CA THR A 23 -5.80 6.16 -14.03
C THR A 23 -6.34 6.54 -12.64
N TRP A 24 -6.37 5.59 -11.69
CA TRP A 24 -6.86 5.84 -10.34
C TRP A 24 -5.98 6.81 -9.55
N LEU A 25 -4.66 6.78 -9.76
CA LEU A 25 -3.68 7.68 -9.17
C LEU A 25 -3.77 9.09 -9.78
N GLU A 26 -3.90 9.20 -11.10
CA GLU A 26 -4.10 10.45 -11.81
C GLU A 26 -5.36 11.18 -11.31
N ALA A 27 -6.48 10.45 -11.16
CA ALA A 27 -7.72 11.00 -10.63
C ALA A 27 -7.59 11.60 -9.20
N LYS A 28 -6.51 11.29 -8.48
CA LYS A 28 -6.21 11.80 -7.13
C LYS A 28 -5.14 12.88 -7.13
N ASN A 29 -4.65 13.29 -8.29
CA ASN A 29 -3.49 14.16 -8.45
C ASN A 29 -2.31 13.61 -7.63
N ALA A 30 -2.07 12.29 -7.73
CA ALA A 30 -0.98 11.65 -7.01
C ALA A 30 0.38 12.16 -7.50
N ILE A 31 1.34 12.22 -6.58
CA ILE A 31 2.72 12.60 -6.84
C ILE A 31 3.55 11.32 -6.91
N GLU A 32 4.28 11.13 -8.01
CA GLU A 32 5.24 10.03 -8.16
C GLU A 32 6.36 10.17 -7.11
N CYS A 33 6.74 9.07 -6.47
CA CYS A 33 7.72 9.06 -5.38
C CYS A 33 8.83 8.03 -5.61
N GLY A 34 9.18 7.78 -6.87
CA GLY A 34 10.03 6.68 -7.30
C GLY A 34 9.26 5.44 -7.75
N THR A 35 10.02 4.49 -8.30
CA THR A 35 9.48 3.26 -8.89
C THR A 35 8.59 2.50 -7.91
N GLY A 36 7.31 2.33 -8.28
CA GLY A 36 6.34 1.59 -7.48
C GLY A 36 5.85 2.34 -6.24
N ALA A 37 6.01 3.66 -6.17
CA ALA A 37 5.57 4.47 -5.04
C ALA A 37 4.88 5.76 -5.47
N ALA A 38 3.81 6.12 -4.76
CA ALA A 38 3.06 7.35 -5.01
C ALA A 38 2.55 7.96 -3.70
N PHE A 39 2.39 9.28 -3.68
CA PHE A 39 1.77 10.03 -2.60
C PHE A 39 0.47 10.68 -3.07
N PHE A 40 -0.58 10.65 -2.26
CA PHE A 40 -1.82 11.38 -2.55
C PHE A 40 -2.59 11.77 -1.29
N LYS A 41 -3.55 12.67 -1.47
CA LYS A 41 -4.56 12.98 -0.45
C LYS A 41 -5.80 12.14 -0.69
N PHE A 42 -6.31 11.51 0.36
CA PHE A 42 -7.52 10.70 0.28
C PHE A 42 -8.59 11.26 1.22
N GLU A 43 -9.78 11.52 0.68
CA GLU A 43 -10.96 11.89 1.46
C GLU A 43 -11.70 10.62 1.86
N LEU A 44 -11.92 10.46 3.17
CA LEU A 44 -12.62 9.30 3.71
C LEU A 44 -13.74 9.71 4.66
N LYS A 45 -14.69 8.81 4.85
CA LYS A 45 -15.82 8.97 5.78
C LYS A 45 -15.57 8.28 7.11
N GLU A 46 -15.00 7.08 7.06
CA GLU A 46 -14.86 6.16 8.20
C GLU A 46 -13.49 5.47 8.18
N ASN A 47 -13.41 4.24 7.68
CA ASN A 47 -12.22 3.39 7.75
C ASN A 47 -11.39 3.49 6.47
N ILE A 48 -10.21 4.11 6.58
CA ILE A 48 -9.29 4.33 5.46
C ILE A 48 -8.90 3.03 4.73
N LEU A 49 -8.71 1.92 5.44
CA LEU A 49 -8.31 0.65 4.83
C LEU A 49 -9.43 0.10 3.95
N GLN A 50 -10.66 0.08 4.47
CA GLN A 50 -11.81 -0.41 3.74
C GLN A 50 -12.16 0.48 2.54
N GLU A 51 -12.14 1.80 2.73
CA GLU A 51 -12.47 2.76 1.67
C GLU A 51 -11.42 2.78 0.55
N LEU A 52 -10.12 2.72 0.87
CA LEU A 52 -9.08 2.60 -0.15
C LEU A 52 -9.20 1.27 -0.89
N LYS A 53 -9.40 0.16 -0.17
CA LYS A 53 -9.56 -1.17 -0.78
C LYS A 53 -10.75 -1.19 -1.75
N LYS A 54 -11.87 -0.58 -1.36
CA LYS A 54 -13.04 -0.45 -2.23
C LYS A 54 -12.74 0.43 -3.44
N SER A 55 -12.23 1.64 -3.22
CA SER A 55 -11.95 2.60 -4.30
C SER A 55 -10.96 2.07 -5.33
N ILE A 56 -9.95 1.31 -4.91
CA ILE A 56 -8.98 0.70 -5.83
C ILE A 56 -9.63 -0.44 -6.61
N LYS A 57 -10.43 -1.31 -5.97
CA LYS A 57 -11.13 -2.40 -6.68
C LYS A 57 -12.10 -1.91 -7.75
N GLU A 58 -12.62 -0.69 -7.62
CA GLU A 58 -13.51 -0.08 -8.62
C GLU A 58 -12.78 0.31 -9.91
N SER A 59 -11.46 0.52 -9.86
CA SER A 59 -10.66 0.97 -11.01
C SER A 59 -9.55 0.00 -11.43
N VAL A 60 -9.17 -0.93 -10.56
CA VAL A 60 -8.00 -1.81 -10.74
C VAL A 60 -8.42 -3.27 -10.58
N LYS A 61 -8.12 -4.10 -11.58
CA LYS A 61 -8.29 -5.55 -11.52
C LYS A 61 -7.19 -6.18 -10.67
N ILE A 62 -7.44 -6.29 -9.37
CA ILE A 62 -6.50 -6.88 -8.42
C ILE A 62 -6.40 -8.40 -8.57
N GLN A 63 -5.18 -8.89 -8.77
CA GLN A 63 -4.81 -10.30 -8.79
C GLN A 63 -4.29 -10.78 -7.42
N LYS A 64 -4.22 -12.10 -7.22
CA LYS A 64 -3.75 -12.71 -5.97
C LYS A 64 -2.30 -12.34 -5.61
N LYS A 65 -1.45 -12.14 -6.62
CA LYS A 65 -0.03 -11.82 -6.44
C LYS A 65 0.26 -10.32 -6.36
N ASP A 66 -0.73 -9.47 -6.63
CA ASP A 66 -0.58 -8.02 -6.54
C ASP A 66 -0.43 -7.61 -5.08
N ARG A 67 0.46 -6.67 -4.84
CA ARG A 67 0.73 -6.14 -3.51
C ARG A 67 0.59 -4.64 -3.52
N ILE A 68 -0.20 -4.13 -2.59
CA ILE A 68 -0.31 -2.70 -2.35
C ILE A 68 -0.25 -2.49 -0.84
N TYR A 69 0.82 -1.83 -0.42
CA TYR A 69 1.05 -1.39 0.94
C TYR A 69 0.78 0.11 1.03
N ILE A 70 0.18 0.55 2.12
CA ILE A 70 -0.03 1.98 2.36
C ILE A 70 0.62 2.40 3.67
N ILE A 71 1.06 3.64 3.72
CA ILE A 71 1.50 4.34 4.91
C ILE A 71 0.63 5.58 5.05
N TYR A 72 0.02 5.75 6.21
CA TYR A 72 -0.90 6.86 6.45
C TYR A 72 -0.78 7.35 7.89
N ARG A 73 -1.19 8.61 8.10
CA ARG A 73 -1.21 9.20 9.43
C ARG A 73 -2.56 9.00 10.10
N ASP A 74 -2.55 8.26 11.20
CA ASP A 74 -3.69 8.12 12.09
C ASP A 74 -3.49 8.93 13.37
N ALA A 75 -4.26 10.00 13.51
CA ALA A 75 -4.03 11.06 14.49
C ALA A 75 -2.56 11.53 14.54
N ARG A 76 -1.81 11.10 15.56
CA ARG A 76 -0.39 11.45 15.76
C ARG A 76 0.57 10.31 15.42
N LYS A 77 0.06 9.13 15.06
CA LYS A 77 0.88 7.95 14.75
C LYS A 77 0.91 7.71 13.25
N MET A 78 2.08 7.31 12.74
CA MET A 78 2.17 6.72 11.42
C MET A 78 1.77 5.26 11.51
N LYS A 79 0.90 4.81 10.62
CA LYS A 79 0.50 3.42 10.47
C LYS A 79 0.82 2.97 9.06
N GLY A 80 0.97 1.67 8.87
CA GLY A 80 1.04 1.12 7.53
C GLY A 80 0.60 -0.33 7.46
N ASN A 81 -0.14 -0.67 6.41
CA ASN A 81 -0.81 -1.94 6.24
C ASN A 81 -0.81 -2.34 4.76
N PHE A 82 -0.77 -3.65 4.50
CA PHE A 82 -1.17 -4.16 3.20
C PHE A 82 -2.68 -4.04 3.06
N ILE A 83 -3.13 -3.44 1.96
CA ILE A 83 -4.55 -3.45 1.57
C ILE A 83 -4.83 -4.55 0.54
N PHE A 84 -3.80 -4.98 -0.18
CA PHE A 84 -3.78 -6.14 -1.06
C PHE A 84 -2.44 -6.88 -0.97
N GLY A 85 -2.50 -8.21 -1.06
CA GLY A 85 -1.35 -9.07 -0.90
C GLY A 85 -0.84 -9.11 0.54
N GLU A 86 0.33 -9.71 0.71
CA GLU A 86 0.94 -10.00 2.01
C GLU A 86 2.44 -9.68 2.01
N ARG A 87 3.01 -9.63 3.21
CA ARG A 87 4.45 -9.49 3.40
C ARG A 87 5.13 -10.77 2.89
N LYS A 88 6.21 -10.62 2.13
CA LYS A 88 7.09 -11.74 1.76
C LYS A 88 8.19 -11.86 2.80
N ARG A 89 8.86 -13.03 2.84
CA ARG A 89 10.10 -13.20 3.60
C ARG A 89 11.05 -12.05 3.28
N ASN A 90 11.64 -11.47 4.31
CA ASN A 90 12.56 -10.33 4.18
C ASN A 90 13.74 -10.73 3.27
N PRO A 91 13.96 -10.05 2.13
CA PRO A 91 15.01 -10.45 1.19
C PRO A 91 16.42 -10.20 1.73
N TRP A 92 16.56 -9.34 2.74
CA TRP A 92 17.80 -9.08 3.47
C TRP A 92 17.98 -9.98 4.70
N ALA A 93 17.09 -10.95 4.94
CA ALA A 93 17.28 -11.92 6.02
C ALA A 93 18.60 -12.67 5.83
N GLY A 94 19.43 -12.71 6.88
CA GLY A 94 20.74 -13.37 6.86
C GLY A 94 21.90 -12.53 6.29
N TYR A 95 21.65 -11.31 5.79
CA TYR A 95 22.73 -10.45 5.29
C TYR A 95 23.44 -9.65 6.39
N ALA A 96 22.79 -9.42 7.54
CA ALA A 96 23.39 -8.74 8.69
C ALA A 96 23.88 -9.77 9.73
N VAL A 97 25.17 -9.74 10.06
CA VAL A 97 25.77 -10.63 11.08
C VAL A 97 25.32 -10.15 12.47
N GLY A 98 24.81 -11.08 13.30
CA GLY A 98 24.47 -10.81 14.70
C GLY A 98 23.05 -10.30 14.96
N VAL A 99 22.21 -10.18 13.93
CA VAL A 99 20.77 -9.91 14.11
C VAL A 99 20.05 -11.26 14.12
N GLY A 100 19.48 -11.64 15.27
CA GLY A 100 18.68 -12.86 15.40
C GLY A 100 17.46 -12.85 14.47
N GLU A 101 16.92 -14.04 14.18
CA GLU A 101 15.70 -14.15 13.38
C GLU A 101 14.55 -13.46 14.14
N ASN A 102 14.04 -12.34 13.61
CA ASN A 102 12.84 -11.72 14.16
C ASN A 102 11.66 -12.66 13.89
N GLU A 103 11.07 -13.19 14.97
CA GLU A 103 9.79 -13.88 14.97
C GLU A 103 8.73 -12.98 14.31
N GLU A 104 7.89 -13.58 13.46
CA GLU A 104 6.82 -12.89 12.77
C GLU A 104 5.84 -12.30 13.80
N GLU A 105 5.82 -10.98 13.97
CA GLU A 105 4.76 -10.31 14.72
C GLU A 105 3.41 -10.59 14.00
N GLU A 106 2.64 -11.53 14.53
CA GLU A 106 1.19 -11.62 14.29
C GLU A 106 0.55 -10.32 14.76
N LEU A 107 0.20 -9.46 13.82
CA LEU A 107 -0.58 -8.25 14.10
C LEU A 107 -2.06 -8.64 14.08
N GLU A 108 -2.65 -8.72 15.28
CA GLU A 108 -4.10 -8.85 15.54
C GLU A 108 -4.96 -7.78 14.81
#